data_AF-A0A257CKM1-F1
#
_entry.id   AF-A0A257CKM1-F1
#
_cell.length_a   1.000
_cell.length_b   1.000
_cell.length_c   1.000
_cell.angle_alpha   90.00
_cell.angle_beta   90.00
_cell.angle_gamma   90.00
#
_symmetry.space_group_name_H-M   'P 1'
#
loop_
_entity.id
_entity.type
_entity.pdbx_description
1 polymer ?
#
loop_
_entity_poly.entity_id
_entity_poly.type
_entity_poly.pdbx_seq_one_letter_code
_entity_poly.pdbx_strand_id
1 'polypeptide(L)'
;MDLIRSAGHRPSSRLWLSICTAWMALSAHSAHAADAGTEEFFRRSSSCVAALKADVAPLIARYKAGATQTRPDILKLTELGFTFAGTAYLRGLRNPQADTLMQDAEKAQKAQGTEQLKALSQACQSEGQALYRKANFIERALVKNKAQSRVEHLLGPEDKR
;
A
#
# COMPACT_ATOMS: atom_id res chain seq x y z
N MET A 1 -83.84 -22.51 -8.10
CA MET A 1 -84.18 -23.92 -7.88
C MET A 1 -82.89 -24.61 -7.53
N ASP A 2 -82.51 -24.52 -6.25
CA ASP A 2 -82.67 -25.57 -5.22
C ASP A 2 -81.29 -26.19 -4.98
N LEU A 3 -80.56 -25.70 -3.98
CA LEU A 3 -80.59 -26.06 -2.55
C LEU A 3 -79.78 -27.33 -2.22
N ILE A 4 -78.74 -27.07 -1.41
CA ILE A 4 -78.28 -27.86 -0.25
C ILE A 4 -77.60 -29.21 -0.53
N ARG A 5 -76.30 -29.33 -0.13
CA ARG A 5 -75.93 -30.14 1.05
C ARG A 5 -74.51 -29.84 1.56
N SER A 6 -74.44 -29.27 2.76
CA SER A 6 -73.30 -29.35 3.68
C SER A 6 -73.25 -30.71 4.36
N ALA A 7 -72.05 -31.25 4.60
CA ALA A 7 -71.59 -31.75 5.91
C ALA A 7 -70.23 -32.48 5.79
N GLY A 8 -69.34 -32.25 6.77
CA GLY A 8 -68.34 -33.26 7.15
C GLY A 8 -66.92 -32.75 7.36
N HIS A 9 -66.65 -32.13 8.51
CA HIS A 9 -65.30 -32.06 9.09
C HIS A 9 -64.87 -33.45 9.60
N ARG A 10 -63.57 -33.79 9.48
CA ARG A 10 -62.68 -34.14 10.61
C ARG A 10 -61.22 -34.36 10.18
N PRO A 11 -60.27 -34.28 11.12
CA PRO A 11 -58.89 -33.81 10.93
C PRO A 11 -57.90 -34.97 10.78
N SER A 12 -56.69 -34.69 10.29
CA SER A 12 -55.42 -35.18 10.88
C SER A 12 -54.24 -34.98 9.94
N SER A 13 -53.27 -34.22 10.44
CA SER A 13 -51.88 -34.66 10.53
C SER A 13 -51.26 -35.24 9.26
N ARG A 14 -50.75 -34.35 8.39
CA ARG A 14 -49.52 -34.60 7.64
C ARG A 14 -48.67 -33.34 7.63
N LEU A 15 -47.88 -33.18 8.70
CA LEU A 15 -46.50 -32.69 8.54
C LEU A 15 -45.91 -33.43 7.33
N TRP A 16 -45.36 -32.72 6.35
CA TRP A 16 -44.28 -33.23 5.52
C TRP A 16 -43.56 -32.04 4.87
N LEU A 17 -42.36 -31.80 5.41
CA LEU A 17 -41.14 -31.32 4.76
C LEU A 17 -41.29 -30.39 3.55
N SER A 18 -41.00 -29.10 3.74
CA SER A 18 -40.33 -28.26 2.74
C SER A 18 -39.63 -27.09 3.44
N ILE A 19 -38.61 -27.40 4.22
CA ILE A 19 -37.64 -26.44 4.74
C ILE A 19 -36.27 -27.07 4.50
N CYS A 20 -35.52 -26.58 3.49
CA CYS A 20 -34.04 -26.63 3.39
C CYS A 20 -33.56 -26.41 1.94
N THR A 21 -33.74 -25.22 1.34
CA THR A 21 -32.97 -24.82 0.14
C THR A 21 -32.90 -23.30 -0.01
N ALA A 22 -32.30 -22.58 0.95
CA ALA A 22 -32.00 -21.15 0.73
C ALA A 22 -30.84 -20.62 1.59
N TRP A 23 -29.80 -21.40 1.88
CA TRP A 23 -28.67 -20.90 2.68
C TRP A 23 -27.31 -21.41 2.16
N MET A 24 -26.99 -21.22 0.88
CA MET A 24 -25.62 -21.43 0.36
C MET A 24 -25.29 -20.48 -0.80
N ALA A 25 -25.32 -19.16 -0.56
CA ALA A 25 -24.82 -18.20 -1.54
C ALA A 25 -24.19 -16.94 -0.92
N LEU A 26 -23.54 -17.04 0.24
CA LEU A 26 -22.95 -15.87 0.89
C LEU A 26 -21.58 -16.16 1.54
N SER A 27 -20.60 -16.61 0.75
CA SER A 27 -19.21 -16.71 1.25
C SER A 27 -18.09 -16.40 0.24
N ALA A 28 -18.40 -15.94 -0.98
CA ALA A 28 -17.37 -15.66 -1.99
C ALA A 28 -16.85 -14.20 -2.05
N HIS A 29 -17.40 -13.27 -1.26
CA HIS A 29 -17.11 -11.82 -1.40
C HIS A 29 -15.91 -11.32 -0.57
N SER A 30 -15.30 -12.12 0.31
CA SER A 30 -14.29 -11.61 1.25
C SER A 30 -12.84 -11.65 0.73
N ALA A 31 -12.53 -12.47 -0.27
CA ALA A 31 -11.16 -12.57 -0.79
C ALA A 31 -10.77 -11.36 -1.67
N HIS A 32 -11.67 -10.91 -2.55
CA HIS A 32 -11.38 -9.82 -3.50
C HIS A 32 -11.14 -8.45 -2.84
N ALA A 33 -11.73 -8.19 -1.66
CA ALA A 33 -11.57 -6.91 -0.97
C ALA A 33 -10.18 -6.76 -0.32
N ALA A 34 -9.61 -7.85 0.20
CA ALA A 34 -8.27 -7.85 0.81
C ALA A 34 -7.16 -7.66 -0.26
N ASP A 35 -7.35 -8.25 -1.44
CA ASP A 35 -6.43 -8.10 -2.56
C ASP A 35 -6.47 -6.69 -3.15
N ALA A 36 -7.66 -6.10 -3.31
CA ALA A 36 -7.82 -4.73 -3.81
C ALA A 36 -7.12 -3.68 -2.91
N GLY A 37 -7.24 -3.81 -1.58
CA GLY A 37 -6.56 -2.93 -0.63
C GLY A 37 -5.02 -3.08 -0.65
N THR A 38 -4.52 -4.26 -1.04
CA THR A 38 -3.10 -4.54 -1.16
C THR A 38 -2.51 -3.95 -2.44
N GLU A 39 -3.19 -4.13 -3.58
CA GLU A 39 -2.86 -3.52 -4.86
C GLU A 39 -2.81 -1.98 -4.78
N GLU A 40 -3.82 -1.38 -4.15
CA GLU A 40 -3.87 0.07 -3.92
C GLU A 40 -2.68 0.55 -3.07
N PHE A 41 -2.38 -0.18 -2.00
CA PHE A 41 -1.22 0.14 -1.16
C PHE A 41 0.09 0.06 -1.94
N PHE A 42 0.26 -0.89 -2.86
CA PHE A 42 1.45 -0.99 -3.69
C PHE A 42 1.59 0.22 -4.62
N ARG A 43 0.52 0.63 -5.31
CA ARG A 43 0.52 1.84 -6.14
C ARG A 43 0.86 3.08 -5.32
N ARG A 44 0.23 3.24 -4.15
CA ARG A 44 0.48 4.35 -3.22
C ARG A 44 1.93 4.36 -2.73
N SER A 45 2.45 3.20 -2.35
CA SER A 45 3.84 3.04 -1.89
C SER A 45 4.83 3.44 -2.97
N SER A 46 4.66 2.96 -4.21
CA SER A 46 5.55 3.34 -5.33
C SER A 46 5.47 4.83 -5.65
N SER A 47 4.27 5.43 -5.62
CA SER A 47 4.09 6.88 -5.76
C SER A 47 4.86 7.65 -4.68
N CYS A 48 4.79 7.20 -3.42
CA CYS A 48 5.51 7.83 -2.32
C CYS A 48 7.02 7.63 -2.38
N VAL A 49 7.51 6.44 -2.75
CA VAL A 49 8.94 6.20 -2.93
C VAL A 49 9.49 7.09 -4.06
N ALA A 50 8.77 7.22 -5.17
CA ALA A 50 9.17 8.11 -6.27
C ALA A 50 9.23 9.59 -5.82
N ALA A 51 8.25 10.05 -5.04
CA ALA A 51 8.22 11.43 -4.55
C ALA A 51 9.39 11.72 -3.60
N LEU A 52 9.62 10.83 -2.64
CA LEU A 52 10.74 10.96 -1.70
C LEU A 52 12.10 10.90 -2.41
N LYS A 53 12.23 10.06 -3.45
CA LYS A 53 13.43 10.02 -4.29
C LYS A 53 13.66 11.35 -5.01
N ALA A 54 12.60 11.97 -5.53
CA ALA A 54 12.68 13.29 -6.17
C ALA A 54 13.12 14.38 -5.18
N ASP A 55 12.67 14.32 -3.92
CA ASP A 55 13.10 15.26 -2.86
C ASP A 55 14.57 15.05 -2.44
N VAL A 56 15.03 13.79 -2.42
CA VAL A 56 16.41 13.44 -2.04
C VAL A 56 17.42 13.92 -3.08
N ALA A 57 17.10 13.86 -4.37
CA ALA A 57 17.99 14.24 -5.47
C ALA A 57 18.65 15.64 -5.31
N PRO A 58 17.90 16.74 -5.11
CA PRO A 58 18.51 18.05 -4.90
C PRO A 58 19.30 18.16 -3.60
N LEU A 59 18.95 17.39 -2.55
CA LEU A 59 19.73 17.35 -1.31
C LEU A 59 21.09 16.70 -1.50
N ILE A 60 21.16 15.63 -2.30
CA ILE A 60 22.43 14.99 -2.69
C ILE A 60 23.30 15.97 -3.47
N ALA A 61 22.73 16.68 -4.45
CA ALA A 61 23.47 17.67 -5.23
C ALA A 61 24.07 18.76 -4.32
N ARG A 62 23.30 19.26 -3.35
CA ARG A 62 23.78 20.22 -2.34
C ARG A 62 24.87 19.63 -1.45
N TYR A 63 24.73 18.38 -1.02
CA TYR A 63 25.77 17.70 -0.23
C TYR A 63 27.09 17.61 -1.00
N LYS A 64 27.03 17.18 -2.26
CA LYS A 64 28.20 17.09 -3.15
C LYS A 64 28.82 18.47 -3.42
N ALA A 65 28.03 19.54 -3.39
CA ALA A 65 28.49 20.93 -3.45
C ALA A 65 29.05 21.48 -2.11
N GLY A 66 29.19 20.64 -1.08
CA GLY A 66 29.78 21.01 0.21
C GLY A 66 28.78 21.32 1.32
N ALA A 67 27.47 21.28 1.07
CA ALA A 67 26.45 21.46 2.10
C ALA A 67 26.23 20.17 2.91
N THR A 68 27.24 19.76 3.68
CA THR A 68 27.24 18.48 4.43
C THR A 68 26.11 18.37 5.45
N GLN A 69 25.57 19.49 5.90
CA GLN A 69 24.44 19.57 6.82
C GLN A 69 23.13 18.99 6.25
N THR A 70 23.02 18.74 4.94
CA THR A 70 21.84 18.09 4.34
C THR A 70 21.80 16.57 4.56
N ARG A 71 22.90 15.95 5.02
CA ARG A 71 22.98 14.50 5.24
C ARG A 71 21.85 13.92 6.11
N PRO A 72 21.46 14.54 7.24
CA PRO A 72 20.34 14.04 8.05
C PRO A 72 19.01 14.01 7.30
N ASP A 73 18.74 15.01 6.46
CA ASP A 73 17.52 15.07 5.66
C ASP A 73 17.51 13.98 4.57
N ILE A 74 18.65 13.78 3.90
CA ILE A 74 18.85 12.69 2.93
C ILE A 74 18.59 11.33 3.59
N LEU A 75 19.15 11.11 4.78
CA LEU A 75 18.95 9.88 5.53
C LEU A 75 17.48 9.68 5.90
N LYS A 76 16.85 10.70 6.49
CA LYS A 76 15.45 10.63 6.90
C LYS A 76 14.52 10.28 5.74
N LEU A 77 14.63 10.99 4.61
CA LEU A 77 13.76 10.72 3.46
C LEU A 77 14.01 9.33 2.86
N THR A 78 15.26 8.88 2.86
CA THR A 78 15.64 7.53 2.41
C THR A 78 15.06 6.44 3.33
N GLU A 79 15.08 6.64 4.66
CA GLU A 79 14.43 5.74 5.63
C GLU A 79 12.93 5.63 5.38
N LEU A 80 12.25 6.75 5.14
CA LEU A 80 10.82 6.75 4.83
C LEU A 80 10.53 5.99 3.52
N GLY A 81 11.36 6.16 2.49
CA GLY A 81 11.26 5.37 1.25
C GLY A 81 11.41 3.86 1.49
N PHE A 82 12.43 3.45 2.26
CA PHE A 82 12.61 2.04 2.62
C PHE A 82 11.49 1.50 3.50
N THR A 83 10.83 2.35 4.29
CA THR A 83 9.65 1.95 5.09
C THR A 83 8.49 1.54 4.19
N PHE A 84 8.19 2.32 3.14
CA PHE A 84 7.17 1.95 2.14
C PHE A 84 7.54 0.66 1.41
N ALA A 85 8.77 0.59 0.87
CA ALA A 85 9.23 -0.57 0.12
C ALA A 85 9.22 -1.86 0.98
N GLY A 86 9.70 -1.78 2.23
CA GLY A 86 9.69 -2.88 3.17
C GLY A 86 8.28 -3.33 3.55
N THR A 87 7.36 -2.38 3.80
CA THR A 87 5.96 -2.70 4.08
C THR A 87 5.28 -3.37 2.89
N ALA A 88 5.53 -2.88 1.67
CA ALA A 88 4.98 -3.48 0.45
C ALA A 88 5.52 -4.89 0.22
N TYR A 89 6.81 -5.11 0.47
CA TYR A 89 7.43 -6.43 0.40
C TYR A 89 6.83 -7.42 1.41
N LEU A 90 6.60 -6.99 2.66
CA LEU A 90 5.93 -7.82 3.69
C LEU A 90 4.49 -8.17 3.31
N ARG A 91 3.81 -7.28 2.58
CA ARG A 91 2.46 -7.50 2.03
C ARG A 91 2.43 -8.32 0.74
N GLY A 92 3.58 -8.78 0.24
CA GLY A 92 3.66 -9.70 -0.89
C GLY A 92 4.13 -9.10 -2.21
N LEU A 93 4.48 -7.81 -2.28
CA LEU A 93 5.01 -7.21 -3.51
C LEU A 93 6.37 -7.84 -3.87
N ARG A 94 6.57 -8.18 -5.16
CA ARG A 94 7.79 -8.80 -5.69
C ARG A 94 8.32 -8.08 -6.94
N ASN A 95 9.56 -8.37 -7.31
CA ASN A 95 10.39 -7.49 -8.14
C ASN A 95 9.99 -7.28 -9.60
N PRO A 96 9.22 -8.13 -10.33
CA PRO A 96 8.69 -7.66 -11.61
C PRO A 96 7.62 -6.58 -11.43
N GLN A 97 6.70 -6.78 -10.48
CA GLN A 97 5.60 -5.86 -10.23
C GLN A 97 6.08 -4.56 -9.56
N ALA A 98 7.03 -4.65 -8.62
CA ALA A 98 7.59 -3.48 -7.94
C ALA A 98 8.24 -2.51 -8.93
N ASP A 99 9.02 -3.03 -9.88
CA ASP A 99 9.72 -2.24 -10.88
C ASP A 99 8.73 -1.54 -11.83
N THR A 100 7.71 -2.24 -12.30
CA THR A 100 6.63 -1.64 -13.11
C THR A 100 5.93 -0.51 -12.36
N LEU A 101 5.51 -0.75 -11.12
CA LEU A 101 4.82 0.27 -10.32
C LEU A 101 5.71 1.49 -10.03
N MET A 102 7.01 1.29 -9.82
CA MET A 102 7.96 2.39 -9.65
C MET A 102 8.11 3.21 -10.94
N GLN A 103 8.23 2.56 -12.10
CA GLN A 103 8.31 3.26 -13.40
C GLN A 103 7.04 4.04 -13.70
N ASP A 104 5.87 3.47 -13.42
CA ASP A 104 4.58 4.13 -13.59
C ASP A 104 4.44 5.34 -12.67
N ALA A 105 4.86 5.22 -11.41
CA ALA A 105 4.88 6.32 -10.45
C ALA A 105 5.78 7.47 -10.92
N GLU A 106 7.00 7.18 -11.34
CA GLU A 106 7.93 8.19 -11.85
C GLU A 106 7.41 8.85 -13.14
N LYS A 107 6.76 8.09 -14.02
CA LYS A 107 6.12 8.62 -15.23
C LYS A 107 4.95 9.52 -14.89
N ALA A 108 4.09 9.13 -13.95
CA ALA A 108 2.94 9.91 -13.53
C ALA A 108 3.36 11.26 -12.93
N GLN A 109 4.43 11.27 -12.12
CA GLN A 109 4.94 12.50 -11.52
C GLN A 109 5.43 13.53 -12.54
N LYS A 110 5.98 13.10 -13.68
CA LYS A 110 6.40 14.02 -14.76
C LYS A 110 5.25 14.81 -15.37
N ALA A 111 4.01 14.30 -15.26
CA ALA A 111 2.81 14.98 -15.74
C ALA A 111 2.16 15.88 -14.67
N GLN A 112 2.66 15.87 -13.44
CA GLN A 112 2.11 16.67 -12.33
C GLN A 112 2.78 18.04 -12.24
N GLY A 113 2.00 19.04 -11.77
CA GLY A 113 2.54 20.36 -11.46
C GLY A 113 3.34 20.38 -10.15
N THR A 114 4.21 21.38 -9.97
CA THR A 114 5.07 21.54 -8.78
C THR A 114 4.29 21.55 -7.47
N GLU A 115 3.12 22.19 -7.43
CA GLU A 115 2.29 22.23 -6.22
C GLU A 115 1.74 20.85 -5.85
N GLN A 116 1.30 20.07 -6.84
CA GLN A 116 0.79 18.71 -6.64
C GLN A 116 1.90 17.78 -6.15
N LEU A 117 3.10 17.89 -6.73
CA LEU A 117 4.27 17.13 -6.29
C LEU A 117 4.68 17.47 -4.85
N LYS A 118 4.62 18.76 -4.47
CA LYS A 118 4.89 19.19 -3.10
C LYS A 118 3.87 18.62 -2.11
N ALA A 119 2.58 18.68 -2.46
CA ALA A 119 1.51 18.10 -1.63
C ALA A 119 1.68 16.58 -1.48
N LEU A 120 2.02 15.88 -2.58
CA LEU A 120 2.31 14.45 -2.57
C LEU A 120 3.48 14.13 -1.65
N SER A 121 4.61 14.84 -1.79
CA SER A 121 5.78 14.68 -0.93
C SER A 121 5.42 14.80 0.55
N GLN A 122 4.72 15.88 0.93
CA GLN A 122 4.34 16.12 2.33
C GLN A 122 3.44 15.01 2.89
N ALA A 123 2.46 14.55 2.10
CA ALA A 123 1.60 13.44 2.47
C ALA A 123 2.41 12.15 2.66
N CYS A 124 3.34 11.85 1.74
CA CYS A 124 4.19 10.68 1.79
C CYS A 124 5.17 10.69 2.95
N GLN A 125 5.70 11.86 3.33
CA GLN A 125 6.54 11.98 4.52
C GLN A 125 5.75 11.65 5.81
N SER A 126 4.54 12.21 5.94
CA SER A 126 3.67 11.94 7.10
C SER A 126 3.26 10.46 7.18
N GLU A 127 2.83 9.89 6.05
CA GLU A 127 2.42 8.50 5.93
C GLU A 127 3.57 7.53 6.19
N GLY A 128 4.74 7.78 5.59
CA GLY A 128 5.95 7.00 5.83
C GLY A 128 6.36 7.03 7.30
N GLN A 129 6.21 8.17 7.96
CA GLN A 129 6.54 8.28 9.38
C GLN A 129 5.54 7.50 10.25
N ALA A 130 4.27 7.46 9.87
CA ALA A 130 3.26 6.64 10.51
C ALA A 130 3.57 5.14 10.34
N LEU A 131 3.96 4.70 9.14
CA LEU A 131 4.40 3.33 8.88
C LEU A 131 5.64 2.97 9.70
N TYR A 132 6.63 3.86 9.76
CA TYR A 132 7.87 3.63 10.50
C TYR A 132 7.62 3.48 12.00
N ARG A 133 6.70 4.27 12.57
CA ARG A 133 6.29 4.14 13.99
C ARG A 133 5.55 2.84 14.28
N LYS A 134 4.77 2.32 13.32
CA LYS A 134 4.06 1.05 13.45
C LYS A 134 4.99 -0.16 13.33
N ALA A 135 6.09 -0.02 12.59
CA ALA A 135 7.07 -1.08 12.40
C ALA A 135 7.68 -1.51 13.75
N ASN A 136 7.98 -2.80 13.91
CA ASN A 136 8.62 -3.30 15.13
C ASN A 136 10.11 -2.92 15.19
N PHE A 137 10.80 -3.27 16.29
CA PHE A 137 12.20 -2.92 16.48
C PHE A 137 13.13 -3.47 15.38
N ILE A 138 12.89 -4.71 14.94
CA ILE A 138 13.72 -5.38 13.93
C ILE A 138 13.52 -4.72 12.56
N GLU A 139 12.27 -4.48 12.17
CA GLU A 139 11.92 -3.79 10.92
C GLU A 139 12.55 -2.40 10.86
N ARG A 140 12.44 -1.61 11.94
CA ARG A 140 13.07 -0.28 12.02
C ARG A 140 14.59 -0.35 11.92
N ALA A 141 15.23 -1.34 12.55
CA ALA A 141 16.67 -1.54 12.45
C ALA A 141 17.10 -1.89 11.02
N LEU A 142 16.36 -2.77 10.34
CA LEU A 142 16.60 -3.11 8.93
C LEU A 142 16.45 -1.90 8.01
N VAL A 143 15.37 -1.13 8.16
CA VAL A 143 15.15 0.11 7.40
C VAL A 143 16.29 1.10 7.61
N LYS A 144 16.68 1.33 8.87
CA LYS A 144 17.77 2.25 9.22
C LYS A 144 19.08 1.82 8.59
N ASN A 145 19.47 0.55 8.74
CA ASN A 145 20.71 0.02 8.18
C ASN A 145 20.74 0.10 6.65
N LYS A 146 19.61 -0.24 5.99
CA LYS A 146 19.50 -0.14 4.53
C LYS A 146 19.56 1.32 4.06
N ALA A 147 18.90 2.24 4.76
CA ALA A 147 18.96 3.65 4.44
C ALA A 147 20.37 4.22 4.62
N GLN A 148 21.05 3.91 5.72
CA GLN A 148 22.43 4.33 5.98
C GLN A 148 23.38 3.85 4.88
N SER A 149 23.37 2.55 4.58
CA SER A 149 24.17 1.97 3.49
C SER A 149 23.87 2.62 2.14
N ARG A 150 22.59 2.90 1.84
CA ARG A 150 22.21 3.58 0.60
C ARG A 150 22.73 5.02 0.56
N VAL A 151 22.63 5.76 1.65
CA VAL A 151 23.11 7.14 1.72
C VAL A 151 24.63 7.20 1.63
N GLU A 152 25.34 6.29 2.29
CA GLU A 152 26.80 6.17 2.15
C GLU A 152 27.20 5.91 0.70
N HIS A 153 26.49 5.02 0.01
CA HIS A 153 26.71 4.77 -1.42
C HIS A 153 26.40 6.00 -2.30
N LEU A 154 25.34 6.76 -1.99
CA LEU A 154 24.93 7.94 -2.76
C LEU A 154 25.85 9.16 -2.57
N LEU A 155 26.45 9.27 -1.38
CA LEU A 155 27.29 10.40 -0.98
C LEU A 155 28.79 10.09 -1.04
N GLY A 156 29.15 8.82 -1.20
CA GLY A 156 30.53 8.40 -1.39
C GLY A 156 31.14 8.94 -2.68
N PRO A 157 32.48 8.83 -2.83
CA PRO A 157 33.14 9.19 -4.08
C PRO A 157 32.50 8.41 -5.24
N GLU A 158 32.33 9.07 -6.39
CA GLU A 158 31.90 8.39 -7.61
C GLU A 158 33.00 7.41 -8.01
N ASP A 159 32.86 6.16 -7.57
CA ASP A 159 33.67 5.08 -8.12
C ASP A 159 33.44 5.08 -9.62
N LYS A 160 34.55 5.08 -10.39
CA LYS A 160 34.54 5.19 -11.85
C LYS A 160 33.76 4.00 -12.41
N ARG A 161 32.45 4.20 -12.60
CA ARG A 161 31.54 3.21 -13.14
C ARG A 161 31.54 3.27 -14.66
#